data_AF-A0A392Q6N9-F1
#
_entry.id   AF-A0A392Q6N9-F1
#
_cell.length_a   1.000
_cell.length_b   1.000
_cell.length_c   1.000
_cell.angle_alpha   90.00
_cell.angle_beta   90.00
_cell.angle_gamma   90.00
#
_symmetry.space_group_name_H-M   'P 1'
#
loop_
_entity.id
_entity.type
_entity.pdbx_description
1 polymer ?
#
loop_
_entity_poly.entity_id
_entity_poly.type
_entity_poly.pdbx_seq_one_letter_code
_entity_poly.pdbx_strand_id
1 'polypeptide(L)'
;MATTPYPKPPSHATLNTIQEITQIYSSLPPRPSIEEIEAATSTLDTLNNLEQTKLQEISTQKPPHDVPDDLFYVLQQLKNTMVLFQSHQQRKEAIHLLQLDKMFQTFGDLIQRASELVSPDEDTNTKKKKLPTLLEAVEEEEELQKSDDFEDEKGSLV
;
A
#
# COMPACT_ATOMS: atom_id res chain seq x y z
N MET A 1 11.87 -35.72 44.25
CA MET A 1 10.58 -35.21 43.78
C MET A 1 10.76 -33.74 43.48
N ALA A 2 10.93 -33.37 42.21
CA ALA A 2 11.03 -31.96 41.80
C ALA A 2 9.62 -31.41 41.62
N THR A 3 9.18 -30.52 42.51
CA THR A 3 7.93 -29.79 42.35
C THR A 3 8.19 -28.65 41.38
N THR A 4 7.63 -28.73 40.17
CA THR A 4 7.57 -27.55 39.29
C THR A 4 6.75 -26.47 40.01
N PRO A 5 7.25 -25.24 40.16
CA PRO A 5 6.49 -24.18 40.79
C PRO A 5 5.26 -23.86 39.92
N TYR A 6 4.08 -23.82 40.55
CA TYR A 6 2.86 -23.37 39.88
C TYR A 6 3.06 -21.97 39.29
N PRO A 7 2.64 -21.71 38.05
CA PRO A 7 2.77 -20.38 37.44
C PRO A 7 2.02 -19.36 38.30
N LYS A 8 2.70 -18.28 38.67
CA LYS A 8 2.08 -17.18 39.41
C LYS A 8 1.00 -16.56 38.53
N PRO A 9 -0.20 -16.25 39.09
CA PRO A 9 -1.23 -15.58 38.33
C PRO A 9 -0.74 -14.20 37.86
N PRO A 10 -1.15 -13.75 36.66
CA PRO A 10 -0.77 -12.46 36.13
C PRO A 10 -1.24 -11.32 37.05
N SER A 11 -0.48 -10.22 37.07
CA SER A 11 -0.81 -9.06 37.89
C SER A 11 -2.13 -8.41 37.42
N HIS A 12 -2.85 -7.73 38.32
CA HIS A 12 -4.06 -6.99 37.96
C HIS A 12 -3.78 -5.90 36.91
N ALA A 13 -2.60 -5.27 36.94
CA ALA A 13 -2.19 -4.32 35.92
C ALA A 13 -2.08 -4.98 34.54
N THR A 14 -1.49 -6.17 34.47
CA THR A 14 -1.39 -6.97 33.23
C THR A 14 -2.77 -7.33 32.68
N LEU A 15 -3.68 -7.77 33.55
CA LEU A 15 -5.06 -8.11 33.15
C LEU A 15 -5.81 -6.89 32.62
N ASN A 16 -5.66 -5.72 33.26
CA ASN A 16 -6.26 -4.47 32.79
C ASN A 16 -5.75 -4.08 31.39
N THR A 17 -4.43 -4.20 31.15
CA THR A 17 -3.85 -3.92 29.83
C THR A 17 -4.38 -4.89 28.77
N ILE A 18 -4.46 -6.20 29.07
CA ILE A 18 -5.04 -7.19 28.14
C ILE A 18 -6.51 -6.87 27.84
N GLN A 19 -7.27 -6.47 28.86
CA GLN A 19 -8.67 -6.08 28.69
C GLN A 19 -8.80 -4.86 27.77
N GLU A 20 -7.95 -3.85 27.92
CA GLU A 20 -7.95 -2.66 27.06
C GLU A 20 -7.60 -3.01 25.61
N ILE A 21 -6.57 -3.83 25.38
CA ILE A 21 -6.22 -4.35 24.06
C ILE A 21 -7.41 -5.10 23.42
N THR A 22 -8.05 -5.97 24.19
CA THR A 22 -9.21 -6.74 23.74
C THR A 22 -10.39 -5.83 23.42
N GLN A 23 -10.63 -4.80 24.23
CA GLN A 23 -11.69 -3.82 24.02
C GLN A 23 -11.48 -3.06 22.71
N ILE A 24 -10.27 -2.58 22.45
CA ILE A 24 -9.92 -1.91 21.19
C ILE A 24 -10.18 -2.84 20.00
N TYR A 25 -9.67 -4.08 20.03
CA TYR A 25 -9.85 -5.03 18.94
C TYR A 25 -11.32 -5.39 18.70
N SER A 26 -12.11 -5.55 19.77
CA SER A 26 -13.55 -5.85 19.69
C SER A 26 -14.39 -4.68 19.16
N SER A 27 -13.86 -3.46 19.17
CA SER A 27 -14.53 -2.26 18.67
C SER A 27 -14.33 -2.04 17.17
N LEU A 28 -13.45 -2.82 16.53
CA LEU A 28 -13.19 -2.71 15.10
C LEU A 28 -14.43 -3.13 14.28
N PRO A 29 -14.63 -2.52 13.10
CA PRO A 29 -15.68 -2.96 12.19
C PRO A 29 -15.39 -4.39 11.67
N PRO A 30 -16.38 -5.03 11.02
CA PRO A 30 -16.15 -6.30 10.35
C PRO A 30 -14.98 -6.19 9.37
N ARG A 31 -14.08 -7.17 9.38
CA ARG A 31 -12.98 -7.24 8.42
C ARG A 31 -13.56 -7.55 7.03
N PRO A 32 -13.04 -6.92 5.96
CA PRO A 32 -13.33 -7.35 4.59
C PRO A 32 -13.02 -8.84 4.41
N SER A 33 -13.88 -9.54 3.69
CA SER A 33 -13.66 -10.94 3.31
C SER A 33 -12.52 -11.06 2.30
N ILE A 34 -11.94 -12.26 2.21
CA ILE A 34 -10.89 -12.57 1.22
C ILE A 34 -11.43 -12.36 -0.21
N GLU A 35 -12.67 -12.78 -0.47
CA GLU A 35 -13.34 -12.61 -1.76
C GLU A 35 -13.47 -11.13 -2.15
N GLU A 36 -13.81 -10.26 -1.19
CA GLU A 36 -13.88 -8.81 -1.42
C GLU A 36 -12.51 -8.21 -1.73
N ILE A 37 -11.45 -8.66 -1.05
CA ILE A 37 -10.07 -8.21 -1.28
C ILE A 37 -9.59 -8.65 -2.68
N GLU A 38 -9.83 -9.90 -3.05
CA GLU A 38 -9.47 -10.43 -4.37
C GLU A 38 -10.24 -9.71 -5.48
N ALA A 39 -11.54 -9.47 -5.28
CA ALA A 39 -12.36 -8.71 -6.21
C ALA A 39 -11.88 -7.26 -6.36
N ALA A 40 -11.53 -6.59 -5.26
CA ALA A 40 -10.98 -5.23 -5.29
C ALA A 40 -9.65 -5.18 -6.02
N THR A 41 -8.76 -6.14 -5.77
CA THR A 41 -7.45 -6.26 -6.44
C THR A 41 -7.63 -6.45 -7.96
N SER A 42 -8.46 -7.42 -8.36
CA SER A 42 -8.75 -7.69 -9.78
C SER A 42 -9.40 -6.49 -10.48
N THR A 43 -10.30 -5.80 -9.80
CA THR A 43 -10.92 -4.56 -10.30
C THR A 43 -9.87 -3.48 -10.52
N LEU A 44 -8.94 -3.30 -9.58
CA LEU A 44 -7.87 -2.31 -9.68
C LEU A 44 -6.95 -2.61 -10.88
N ASP A 45 -6.52 -3.85 -11.05
CA ASP A 45 -5.66 -4.28 -12.16
C ASP A 45 -6.33 -4.09 -13.52
N THR A 46 -7.63 -4.42 -13.59
CA THR A 46 -8.44 -4.24 -14.81
C THR A 46 -8.58 -2.76 -15.16
N LEU A 47 -8.88 -1.91 -14.17
CA LEU A 47 -9.02 -0.47 -14.38
C LEU A 47 -7.69 0.18 -14.77
N ASN A 48 -6.57 -0.26 -14.18
CA ASN A 48 -5.22 0.20 -14.55
C ASN A 48 -4.90 -0.13 -16.01
N ASN A 49 -5.16 -1.36 -16.45
CA ASN A 49 -4.97 -1.76 -17.84
C ASN A 49 -5.86 -0.97 -18.81
N LEU A 50 -7.13 -0.76 -18.44
CA LEU A 50 -8.08 0.00 -19.27
C LEU A 50 -7.67 1.47 -19.38
N GLU A 51 -7.23 2.08 -18.28
CA GLU A 51 -6.68 3.44 -18.25
C GLU A 51 -5.48 3.55 -19.21
N GLN A 52 -4.49 2.67 -19.06
CA GLN A 52 -3.29 2.68 -19.88
C GLN A 52 -3.61 2.50 -21.37
N THR A 53 -4.49 1.56 -21.70
CA THR A 53 -4.93 1.29 -23.08
C THR A 53 -5.57 2.52 -23.71
N LYS A 54 -6.49 3.18 -22.99
CA LYS A 54 -7.16 4.40 -23.47
C LYS A 54 -6.20 5.58 -23.65
N LEU A 55 -5.28 5.77 -22.71
CA LEU A 55 -4.27 6.83 -22.80
C LEU A 55 -3.34 6.60 -24.00
N GLN A 56 -2.94 5.35 -24.25
CA GLN A 56 -2.15 5.00 -25.42
C GLN A 56 -2.92 5.26 -26.71
N GLU A 57 -4.20 4.87 -26.78
CA GLU A 57 -5.06 5.14 -27.94
C GLU A 57 -5.11 6.64 -28.25
N ILE A 58 -5.34 7.48 -27.24
CA ILE A 58 -5.37 8.95 -27.40
C ILE A 58 -4.03 9.48 -27.88
N SER A 59 -2.92 9.01 -27.33
CA SER A 59 -1.56 9.43 -27.69
C SER A 59 -1.23 9.13 -29.16
N THR A 60 -1.72 8.02 -29.70
CA THR A 60 -1.45 7.62 -31.10
C THR A 60 -2.33 8.33 -32.13
N GLN A 61 -3.36 9.09 -31.72
CA GLN A 61 -4.24 9.80 -32.63
C GLN A 61 -3.50 10.92 -33.36
N LYS A 62 -3.82 11.10 -34.65
CA LYS A 62 -3.27 12.17 -35.49
C LYS A 62 -4.30 13.30 -35.68
N PRO A 63 -3.85 14.55 -35.82
CA PRO A 63 -4.74 15.67 -36.10
C PRO A 63 -5.47 15.45 -37.44
N PRO A 64 -6.79 15.71 -37.52
CA PRO A 64 -7.52 15.74 -38.78
C PRO A 64 -7.03 16.86 -39.70
N HIS A 65 -7.19 16.70 -41.01
CA HIS A 65 -6.69 17.65 -42.03
C HIS A 65 -7.13 19.11 -41.83
N ASP A 66 -8.32 19.33 -41.25
CA ASP A 66 -8.92 20.66 -41.12
C ASP A 66 -8.87 21.23 -39.69
N VAL A 67 -8.05 20.64 -38.81
CA VAL A 67 -7.94 21.07 -37.40
C VAL A 67 -6.51 21.54 -37.14
N PRO A 68 -6.30 22.77 -36.62
CA PRO A 68 -4.99 23.23 -36.20
C PRO A 68 -4.36 22.31 -35.15
N ASP A 69 -3.07 22.02 -35.28
CA ASP A 69 -2.35 21.09 -34.40
C ASP A 69 -2.48 21.47 -32.92
N ASP A 70 -2.34 22.76 -32.59
CA ASP A 70 -2.45 23.25 -31.22
C ASP A 70 -3.83 22.96 -30.60
N LEU A 71 -4.90 23.14 -31.38
CA LEU A 71 -6.26 22.86 -30.94
C LEU A 71 -6.48 21.35 -30.74
N PHE A 72 -5.92 20.53 -31.63
CA PHE A 72 -5.98 19.08 -31.50
C PHE A 72 -5.18 18.58 -30.28
N TYR A 73 -4.02 19.18 -30.00
CA TYR A 73 -3.24 18.85 -28.81
C TYR A 73 -4.01 19.16 -27.53
N VAL A 74 -4.66 20.33 -27.43
CA VAL A 74 -5.53 20.67 -26.30
C VAL A 74 -6.66 19.64 -26.15
N LEU A 75 -7.26 19.18 -27.25
CA LEU A 75 -8.27 18.12 -27.21
C LEU A 75 -7.69 16.80 -26.68
N GLN A 76 -6.50 16.38 -27.11
CA GLN A 76 -5.83 15.19 -26.58
C GLN A 76 -5.57 15.33 -25.08
N GLN A 77 -5.07 16.48 -24.62
CA GLN A 77 -4.86 16.74 -23.19
C GLN A 77 -6.16 16.67 -22.39
N LEU A 78 -7.24 17.24 -22.92
CA LEU A 78 -8.55 17.18 -22.27
C LEU A 78 -9.06 15.73 -22.18
N LYS A 79 -8.93 14.94 -23.26
CA LYS A 79 -9.31 13.51 -23.26
C LYS A 79 -8.47 12.70 -22.27
N ASN A 80 -7.15 12.90 -22.22
CA ASN A 80 -6.27 12.24 -21.26
C ASN A 80 -6.67 12.55 -19.82
N THR A 81 -6.89 13.84 -19.53
CA THR A 81 -7.32 14.30 -18.21
C THR A 81 -8.66 13.67 -17.81
N MET A 82 -9.61 13.58 -18.75
CA MET A 82 -10.90 12.94 -18.52
C MET A 82 -10.75 11.45 -18.20
N VAL A 83 -9.90 10.72 -18.92
CA VAL A 83 -9.63 9.29 -18.65
C VAL A 83 -9.03 9.11 -17.25
N LEU A 84 -8.00 9.88 -16.90
CA LEU A 84 -7.38 9.85 -15.57
C LEU A 84 -8.40 10.16 -14.46
N PHE A 85 -9.22 11.19 -14.67
CA PHE A 85 -10.26 11.56 -13.72
C PHE A 85 -11.28 10.43 -13.51
N GLN A 86 -11.79 9.84 -14.59
CA GLN A 86 -12.77 8.74 -14.51
C GLN A 86 -12.17 7.51 -13.82
N SER A 87 -10.97 7.11 -14.20
CA SER A 87 -10.29 5.96 -13.62
C SER A 87 -9.98 6.17 -12.14
N HIS A 88 -9.58 7.38 -11.72
CA HIS A 88 -9.41 7.72 -10.31
C HIS A 88 -10.71 7.53 -9.53
N GLN A 89 -11.84 8.03 -10.06
CA GLN A 89 -13.14 7.89 -9.41
C GLN A 89 -13.59 6.42 -9.32
N GLN A 90 -13.32 5.62 -10.35
CA GLN A 90 -13.67 4.19 -10.39
C GLN A 90 -12.81 3.34 -9.45
N ARG A 91 -11.52 3.65 -9.32
CA ARG A 91 -10.59 2.91 -8.45
C ARG A 91 -10.76 3.22 -6.96
N LYS A 92 -11.41 4.33 -6.61
CA LYS A 92 -11.51 4.83 -5.23
C LYS A 92 -11.97 3.76 -4.22
N GLU A 93 -13.04 3.03 -4.53
CA GLU A 93 -13.60 2.05 -3.60
C GLU A 93 -12.68 0.84 -3.43
N ALA A 94 -12.11 0.33 -4.54
CA ALA A 94 -11.16 -0.77 -4.50
C ALA A 94 -9.92 -0.40 -3.69
N ILE A 95 -9.37 0.80 -3.88
CA ILE A 95 -8.23 1.32 -3.10
C ILE A 95 -8.59 1.40 -1.61
N HIS A 96 -9.76 1.93 -1.28
CA HIS A 96 -10.20 2.05 0.10
C HIS A 96 -10.31 0.68 0.79
N LEU A 97 -10.86 -0.32 0.10
CA LEU A 97 -10.98 -1.67 0.64
C LEU A 97 -9.61 -2.31 0.91
N LEU A 98 -8.66 -2.17 -0.01
CA LEU A 98 -7.29 -2.67 0.17
C LEU A 98 -6.55 -1.93 1.31
N GLN A 99 -6.79 -0.64 1.47
CA GLN A 99 -6.27 0.14 2.59
C GLN A 99 -6.84 -0.38 3.93
N LEU A 100 -8.13 -0.65 4.00
CA LEU A 100 -8.75 -1.25 5.19
C LEU A 100 -8.10 -2.59 5.54
N ASP A 101 -7.89 -3.49 4.57
CA ASP A 101 -7.21 -4.76 4.84
C ASP A 101 -5.80 -4.56 5.40
N LYS A 102 -5.01 -3.64 4.83
CA LYS A 102 -3.67 -3.30 5.35
C LYS A 102 -3.71 -2.78 6.79
N MET A 103 -4.73 -1.99 7.14
CA MET A 103 -4.92 -1.54 8.53
C MET A 103 -5.25 -2.72 9.46
N PHE A 104 -6.10 -3.66 9.02
CA PHE A 104 -6.38 -4.88 9.78
C PHE A 104 -5.15 -5.77 9.97
N GLN A 105 -4.28 -5.87 8.96
CA GLN A 105 -3.00 -6.56 9.10
C GLN A 105 -2.15 -5.92 10.22
N THR A 106 -2.10 -4.59 10.28
CA THR A 106 -1.39 -3.85 11.34
C THR A 106 -1.97 -4.15 12.72
N PHE A 107 -3.30 -4.17 12.87
CA PHE A 107 -3.93 -4.59 14.13
C PHE A 107 -3.57 -6.03 14.49
N GLY A 108 -3.60 -6.95 13.52
CA GLY A 108 -3.20 -8.34 13.71
C GLY A 108 -1.77 -8.48 14.23
N ASP A 109 -0.82 -7.76 13.65
CA ASP A 109 0.59 -7.76 14.07
C ASP A 109 0.77 -7.26 15.51
N LEU A 110 0.01 -6.22 15.91
CA LEU A 110 0.04 -5.70 17.27
C LEU A 110 -0.54 -6.70 18.27
N ILE A 111 -1.64 -7.38 17.93
CA ILE A 111 -2.24 -8.43 18.76
C ILE A 111 -1.30 -9.63 18.90
N GLN A 112 -0.64 -10.03 17.82
CA GLN A 112 0.35 -11.10 17.84
C GLN A 112 1.50 -10.76 18.78
N ARG A 113 2.08 -9.54 18.67
CA ARG A 113 3.12 -9.07 19.58
C ARG A 113 2.65 -9.03 21.04
N ALA A 114 1.44 -8.56 21.30
CA ALA A 114 0.88 -8.56 22.65
C ALA A 114 0.75 -9.98 23.22
N SER A 115 0.34 -10.94 22.39
CA SER A 115 0.20 -12.35 22.78
C SER A 115 1.56 -12.98 23.15
N GLU A 116 2.61 -12.69 22.38
CA GLU A 116 3.99 -13.12 22.66
C GLU A 116 4.52 -12.56 23.99
N LEU A 117 4.08 -11.37 24.40
CA LEU A 117 4.47 -10.76 25.68
C LEU A 117 3.75 -11.35 26.89
N VAL A 118 2.56 -11.94 26.69
CA VAL A 118 1.73 -12.54 27.76
C VAL A 118 2.03 -14.04 27.93
N SER A 119 2.50 -14.70 26.87
CA SER A 119 2.97 -16.09 26.91
C SER A 119 4.48 -16.16 26.67
N PRO A 120 5.33 -15.83 27.67
CA PRO A 120 6.73 -16.16 27.57
C PRO A 120 6.84 -17.69 27.59
N ASP A 121 7.24 -18.30 26.48
CA ASP A 121 7.77 -19.66 26.54
C ASP A 121 8.96 -19.64 27.52
N GLU A 122 8.79 -20.34 28.64
CA GLU A 122 9.88 -20.76 29.52
C GLU A 122 10.78 -21.68 28.69
N ASP A 123 11.72 -21.09 27.93
CA ASP A 123 12.95 -21.67 27.36
C ASP A 123 13.27 -21.16 25.93
N THR A 124 13.63 -19.88 25.75
CA THR A 124 14.61 -19.54 24.69
C THR A 124 15.54 -18.40 25.10
N ASN A 125 16.68 -18.80 25.64
CA ASN A 125 17.90 -18.00 25.63
C ASN A 125 18.24 -17.57 24.19
N THR A 126 18.56 -16.29 24.00
CA THR A 126 19.15 -15.64 22.80
C THR A 126 18.29 -15.47 21.53
N LYS A 127 17.78 -14.24 21.32
CA LYS A 127 18.23 -13.32 20.25
C LYS A 127 17.41 -12.01 20.31
N LYS A 128 18.04 -10.94 20.80
CA LYS A 128 17.59 -9.57 20.53
C LYS A 128 17.68 -9.33 19.02
N LYS A 129 16.61 -9.60 18.27
CA LYS A 129 16.48 -9.09 16.91
C LYS A 129 16.04 -7.64 17.00
N LYS A 130 17.01 -6.72 16.93
CA LYS A 130 16.75 -5.32 16.59
C LYS A 130 16.28 -5.31 15.13
N LEU A 131 15.07 -4.81 14.83
CA LEU A 131 14.62 -4.46 13.47
C LEU A 131 13.18 -3.90 13.47
N PRO A 132 12.79 -3.08 12.47
CA PRO A 132 13.02 -1.65 12.40
C PRO A 132 11.76 -0.82 12.75
N THR A 133 11.98 0.43 13.14
CA THR A 133 10.93 1.46 13.23
C THR A 133 10.54 1.88 11.81
N LEU A 134 9.29 1.63 11.41
CA LEU A 134 8.80 1.84 10.03
C LEU A 134 8.41 3.30 9.75
N LEU A 135 9.17 4.27 10.29
CA LEU A 135 8.99 5.69 9.96
C LEU A 135 9.99 6.18 8.90
N GLU A 136 11.01 5.38 8.55
CA GLU A 136 12.03 5.75 7.56
C GLU A 136 11.70 5.32 6.11
N ALA A 137 10.69 4.48 5.89
CA ALA A 137 10.39 3.95 4.54
C ALA A 137 9.46 4.85 3.70
N VAL A 138 9.29 6.12 4.06
CA VAL A 138 8.44 7.07 3.31
C VAL A 138 9.28 8.06 2.49
N GLU A 139 10.60 8.16 2.69
CA GLU A 139 11.42 9.17 2.00
C GLU A 139 12.30 8.64 0.85
N GLU A 140 12.44 7.33 0.64
CA GLU A 140 13.40 6.79 -0.36
C GLU A 140 12.79 6.38 -1.72
N GLU A 141 11.49 6.57 -1.98
CA GLU A 141 10.91 6.29 -3.31
C GLU A 141 10.80 7.51 -4.25
N GLU A 142 11.13 8.73 -3.80
CA GLU A 142 11.09 9.93 -4.67
C GLU A 142 12.44 10.38 -5.26
N GLU A 143 13.58 9.80 -4.86
CA GLU A 143 14.90 10.31 -5.28
C GLU A 143 15.68 9.35 -6.19
N LEU A 144 15.07 8.87 -7.28
CA LEU A 144 15.83 8.18 -8.33
C LEU A 144 15.30 8.41 -9.75
N GLN A 145 14.90 9.64 -10.06
CA GLN A 145 14.81 10.14 -11.45
C GLN A 145 15.19 11.63 -11.54
N LYS A 146 16.43 11.99 -11.20
CA LYS A 146 17.01 13.26 -11.69
C LYS A 146 18.55 13.33 -11.65
N SER A 147 19.15 13.12 -12.82
CA SER A 147 20.36 13.80 -13.34
C SER A 147 20.61 13.16 -14.72
N ASP A 148 20.21 13.79 -15.83
CA ASP A 148 20.93 14.85 -16.57
C ASP A 148 22.32 14.34 -17.02
N ASP A 149 22.84 14.49 -18.24
CA ASP A 149 22.59 15.36 -19.40
C ASP A 149 23.42 14.71 -20.55
N PHE A 150 22.90 14.53 -21.77
CA PHE A 150 23.20 15.36 -22.94
C PHE A 150 24.69 15.78 -23.10
N GLU A 151 25.42 15.12 -24.01
CA GLU A 151 26.56 15.71 -24.72
C GLU A 151 26.46 15.29 -26.19
N ASP A 152 26.11 16.27 -27.03
CA ASP A 152 26.26 16.26 -28.48
C ASP A 152 27.76 16.29 -28.81
N GLU A 153 28.24 15.41 -29.70
CA GLU A 153 29.43 15.74 -30.48
C GLU A 153 29.20 15.46 -31.97
N LYS A 154 28.86 16.53 -32.69
CA LYS A 154 28.99 16.66 -34.13
C LYS A 154 30.43 17.04 -34.49
N GLY A 155 31.04 16.30 -35.42
CA GLY A 155 32.21 16.73 -36.21
C GLY A 155 33.07 15.55 -36.67
N SER A 156 32.89 14.99 -37.86
CA SER A 156 33.39 15.42 -39.19
C SER A 156 34.87 15.08 -39.47
N LEU A 157 35.08 14.43 -40.63
CA LEU A 157 36.34 14.23 -41.40
C LEU A 157 37.41 13.35 -40.72
N VAL A 158 37.95 12.29 -41.34
CA VAL A 158 38.47 12.08 -42.70
C VAL A 158 38.34 10.61 -43.09
#